data_AF-A0A531JB97-F1
#
_entry.id   AF-A0A531JB97-F1
#
_cell.length_a   1.000
_cell.length_b   1.000
_cell.length_c   1.000
_cell.angle_alpha   90.00
_cell.angle_beta   90.00
_cell.angle_gamma   90.00
#
_symmetry.space_group_name_H-M   'P 1'
#
loop_
_entity.id
_entity.type
_entity.pdbx_description
1 polymer ?
#
loop_
_entity_poly.entity_id
_entity_poly.type
_entity_poly.pdbx_seq_one_letter_code
_entity_poly.pdbx_strand_id
1 'polypeptide(L)' 'FFIGQVVRAYGWLIILGNQGMVNEALGLIGVAPMRLIYNYPAVLFGLVQYMLPFAVLMLAPALTAIPEELEAAA' A
#
# COMPACT_ATOMS: atom_id res chain seq x y z
N PHE A 1 -18.68 -2.67 -3.99
CA PHE A 1 -17.56 -1.71 -3.91
C PHE A 1 -17.20 -1.34 -2.47
N PHE A 2 -18.15 -0.93 -1.60
CA PHE A 2 -17.82 -0.44 -0.25
C PHE A 2 -17.54 -1.52 0.82
N ILE A 3 -18.28 -2.63 0.85
CA ILE A 3 -18.12 -3.68 1.87
C ILE A 3 -16.67 -4.23 1.89
N GLY A 4 -16.11 -4.51 0.72
CA GLY A 4 -14.73 -5.03 0.61
C GLY A 4 -13.67 -4.02 1.08
N GLN A 5 -13.88 -2.72 0.85
CA GLN A 5 -12.96 -1.68 1.28
C GLN A 5 -12.98 -1.49 2.79
N VAL A 6 -14.17 -1.55 3.40
CA VAL A 6 -14.33 -1.48 4.85
C VAL A 6 -13.66 -2.70 5.52
N VAL A 7 -13.89 -3.91 5.00
CA VAL A 7 -13.25 -5.13 5.51
C VAL A 7 -11.72 -5.03 5.41
N ARG A 8 -11.18 -4.53 4.30
CA ARG A 8 -9.74 -4.33 4.14
C ARG A 8 -9.17 -3.30 5.11
N ALA A 9 -9.88 -2.20 5.35
CA ALA A 9 -9.49 -1.20 6.34
C ALA A 9 -9.42 -1.80 7.74
N TYR A 10 -10.44 -2.55 8.16
CA TYR A 10 -10.42 -3.25 9.45
C TYR A 10 -9.32 -4.31 9.53
N GLY A 11 -9.06 -5.05 8.45
CA GLY A 11 -7.94 -5.99 8.39
C GLY A 11 -6.60 -5.30 8.64
N TRP A 12 -6.36 -4.13 8.02
CA TRP A 12 -5.16 -3.34 8.27
C TRP A 12 -5.09 -2.75 9.69
N LEU A 13 -6.23 -2.35 10.27
CA LEU A 13 -6.26 -1.92 11.68
C LEU A 13 -5.83 -3.04 12.63
N ILE A 14 -6.21 -4.29 12.36
CA ILE A 14 -5.78 -5.44 13.16
C ILE A 14 -4.28 -5.70 12.97
N ILE A 15 -3.81 -5.72 11.72
CA ILE A 15 -2.40 -6.01 11.37
C ILE A 15 -1.44 -4.95 11.93
N LEU A 16 -1.81 -3.68 11.84
CA LEU A 16 -1.01 -2.53 12.28
C LEU A 16 -1.27 -2.13 13.74
N GLY A 17 -2.13 -2.86 14.45
CA GLY A 17 -2.37 -2.64 15.87
C GLY A 17 -1.11 -2.74 16.72
N ASN A 18 -1.16 -2.17 17.93
CA ASN A 18 -0.05 -2.27 18.89
C ASN A 18 0.33 -3.72 19.23
N GLN A 19 -0.64 -4.63 19.15
CA GLN A 19 -0.45 -6.08 19.30
C GLN A 19 -0.72 -6.84 17.98
N GLY A 20 -0.60 -6.15 16.84
CA GLY A 20 -0.80 -6.74 15.53
C GLY A 20 0.45 -7.45 15.00
N MET A 21 0.29 -8.22 13.93
CA MET A 21 1.35 -8.99 13.27
C MET A 21 2.62 -8.17 12.98
N VAL A 22 2.49 -6.89 12.61
CA VAL A 22 3.67 -6.07 12.29
C VAL A 22 4.50 -5.79 13.54
N ASN A 23 3.85 -5.48 14.67
CA ASN A 23 4.56 -5.28 15.94
C ASN A 23 5.15 -6.57 16.50
N GLU A 24 4.47 -7.70 16.30
CA GLU A 24 5.01 -9.01 16.66
C GLU A 24 6.28 -9.33 15.85
N ALA A 25 6.25 -9.09 14.53
CA ALA A 25 7.41 -9.27 13.66
C ALA A 25 8.57 -8.33 14.03
N LEU A 26 8.28 -7.08 14.39
CA LEU A 26 9.28 -6.14 14.91
C LEU A 26 9.89 -6.65 16.25
N GLY A 27 9.07 -7.25 17.11
CA GLY A 27 9.53 -7.88 18.34
C GLY A 27 10.53 -9.02 18.10
N LEU A 28 10.38 -9.80 17.03
CA LEU A 28 11.31 -10.89 16.68
C LEU A 28 12.73 -10.40 16.41
N ILE A 29 12.89 -9.16 15.94
CA ILE A 29 14.19 -8.53 15.67
C ILE A 29 14.66 -7.60 16.81
N GLY A 30 14.02 -7.67 17.99
CA GLY A 30 14.41 -6.91 19.19
C GLY A 30 13.91 -5.47 19.22
N VAL A 31 12.96 -5.10 18.35
CA VAL A 31 12.39 -3.75 18.30
C VAL A 31 11.16 -3.68 19.22
N ALA A 32 11.11 -2.65 20.07
CA ALA A 32 9.97 -2.43 20.95
C ALA A 32 8.68 -2.09 20.16
N PRO A 33 7.48 -2.44 20.68
CA PRO A 33 6.23 -2.16 20.00
C PRO A 33 6.08 -0.69 19.66
N MET A 34 5.88 -0.40 18.38
CA MET A 34 5.63 0.94 17.88
C MET A 34 4.14 1.13 17.68
N ARG A 35 3.64 2.32 18.03
CA ARG A 35 2.28 2.71 17.63
C ARG A 35 2.30 2.93 16.13
N LEU A 36 1.77 2.00 15.35
CA LEU A 36 1.74 2.12 13.88
C LEU A 36 0.43 2.76 13.39
N ILE A 37 -0.69 2.46 14.05
CA ILE A 37 -1.99 3.10 13.72
C ILE A 37 -1.93 4.60 13.99
N TYR A 38 -2.52 5.37 13.08
CA TYR A 38 -2.60 6.84 13.10
C TYR A 38 -1.25 7.55 12.94
N ASN A 39 -0.23 6.85 12.45
CA ASN A 39 1.04 7.46 12.06
C ASN A 39 1.12 7.69 10.56
N TYR A 40 1.93 8.67 10.18
CA TYR A 40 2.19 9.04 8.79
C TYR A 40 2.45 7.84 7.87
N PRO A 41 3.38 6.90 8.17
CA PRO A 41 3.65 5.76 7.29
C PRO A 41 2.43 4.83 7.10
N ALA A 42 1.63 4.60 8.14
CA ALA A 42 0.45 3.76 8.03
C ALA A 42 -0.65 4.41 7.18
N VAL A 43 -0.84 5.72 7.32
CA VAL A 43 -1.78 6.49 6.50
C VAL A 43 -1.29 6.52 5.04
N LEU A 44 -0.01 6.82 4.82
CA LEU A 44 0.60 6.83 3.50
C LEU A 44 0.45 5.48 2.80
N PHE A 45 0.71 4.38 3.51
CA PHE A 45 0.54 3.04 2.99
C PHE A 45 -0.91 2.76 2.54
N GLY A 46 -1.89 3.14 3.38
CA GLY A 46 -3.30 3.02 3.04
C GLY A 46 -3.69 3.81 1.79
N LEU A 47 -3.18 5.04 1.66
CA LEU A 47 -3.42 5.91 0.52
C LEU A 47 -2.78 5.37 -0.76
N VAL A 48 -1.51 4.94 -0.70
CA VAL A 48 -0.80 4.36 -1.84
C VAL A 48 -1.55 3.12 -2.33
N GLN A 49 -1.88 2.18 -1.45
CA GLN A 49 -2.62 0.98 -1.84
C GLN A 49 -3.98 1.31 -2.47
N TYR A 50 -4.63 2.39 -2.02
CA TYR A 50 -5.89 2.84 -2.60
C TYR A 50 -5.70 3.48 -3.97
N MET A 51 -4.73 4.39 -4.14
CA MET A 51 -4.55 5.17 -5.36
C MET A 51 -3.75 4.45 -6.45
N LEU A 52 -2.85 3.54 -6.09
CA LEU A 52 -2.01 2.77 -7.01
C LEU A 52 -2.82 2.08 -8.13
N PRO A 53 -3.90 1.32 -7.85
CA PRO A 53 -4.67 0.71 -8.93
C PRO A 53 -5.27 1.74 -9.89
N PHE A 54 -5.72 2.90 -9.40
CA PHE A 54 -6.22 3.97 -10.27
C PHE A 54 -5.11 4.59 -11.11
N ALA A 55 -3.93 4.80 -10.53
CA ALA A 55 -2.77 5.29 -11.25
C ALA A 55 -2.37 4.32 -12.38
N VAL A 56 -2.34 3.01 -12.10
CA VAL A 56 -2.06 1.98 -13.11
C VAL A 56 -3.09 2.02 -14.25
N LEU A 57 -4.39 2.11 -13.93
CA LEU A 57 -5.44 2.20 -14.94
C LEU A 57 -5.33 3.45 -15.81
N MET A 58 -4.91 4.59 -15.23
CA MET A 58 -4.69 5.83 -15.98
C MET A 58 -3.42 5.81 -16.82
N LEU A 59 -2.34 5.22 -16.30
CA LEU A 59 -1.04 5.20 -16.98
C LEU A 59 -0.93 4.10 -18.03
N ALA A 60 -1.63 2.97 -17.88
CA ALA A 60 -1.59 1.86 -18.82
C ALA A 60 -1.80 2.29 -20.29
N PRO A 61 -2.88 3.01 -20.67
CA PRO A 61 -3.09 3.41 -22.05
C PRO A 61 -2.03 4.40 -22.56
N ALA A 62 -1.52 5.28 -21.69
CA ALA A 62 -0.46 6.23 -22.03
C ALA A 62 0.87 5.51 -22.31
N LEU A 63 1.20 4.47 -21.54
CA LEU A 63 2.38 3.65 -21.76
C LEU A 63 2.26 2.78 -23.02
N THR A 64 1.10 2.16 -23.27
CA THR A 64 0.89 1.37 -24.49
C THR A 64 0.82 2.19 -25.77
N ALA A 65 0.63 3.50 -25.66
CA ALA A 65 0.63 4.41 -26.81
C ALA A 65 2.03 4.86 -27.24
N ILE A 66 3.08 4.51 -26.48
CA ILE A 66 4.46 4.82 -26.83
C ILE A 66 4.86 3.91 -28.01
N PRO A 67 5.31 4.46 -29.16
CA PRO A 67 5.76 3.66 -30.30
C PRO A 67 7.02 2.87 -29.96
N GLU A 68 7.08 1.58 -30.31
CA GLU A 68 8.27 0.71 -30.12
C GLU A 68 9.53 1.28 -30.78
N GLU A 69 9.39 2.04 -31.86
CA GLU A 69 10.49 2.70 -32.58
C GLU A 69 11.24 3.71 -31.70
N LEU A 70 10.56 4.30 -30.71
CA LEU A 70 11.16 5.23 -29.75
C LEU A 70 11.87 4.50 -28.61
N GLU A 71 11.40 3.30 -28.22
CA GLU A 71 12.07 2.43 -27.24
C GLU A 71 13.32 1.77 -27.82
N ALA A 72 13.30 1.39 -29.09
CA ALA A 72 14.45 0.76 -29.77
C ALA A 72 15.62 1.73 -30.07
N ALA A 73 15.37 3.03 -29.99
CA ALA A 73 16.36 4.09 -30.27
C ALA A 73 17.10 4.61 -29.02
N ALA A 74 16.70 4.17 -27.81
CA ALA A 74 17.29 4.57 -26.52
C ALA A 74 18.28 3.51 -25.99
#